data_AF-A0A7W9GDE2-F1
#
_entry.id   AF-A0A7W9GDE2-F1
#
_cell.length_a   1.000
_cell.length_b   1.000
_cell.length_c   1.000
_cell.angle_alpha   90.00
_cell.angle_beta   90.00
_cell.angle_gamma   90.00
#
_symmetry.space_group_name_H-M   'P 1'
#
loop_
_entity.id
_entity.type
_entity.pdbx_description
1 polymer ?
#
loop_
_entity_poly.entity_id
_entity_poly.type
_entity_poly.pdbx_seq_one_letter_code
_entity_poly.pdbx_strand_id
1 'polypeptide(L)'
;MAKLLEQDGQADLPKIETPHLAMLAHWSAGLIQAEWIRCEDDCRLLGMQLAVAENAAHGLRLRCEITAQYLATARQRAAAGPAPLELCGRLPAEADPTTHPDELIARRRRTALANAVRRAQDAHVETCTRLDEEMRRSALLRELLIRRERVARARALRVHQHFQLRRAVYLGRLVRRHANRALLNLLLELSTPDLPPWVRDEPAGDAEAAR
;
A
#
# COMPACT_ATOMS: atom_id res chain seq x y z
N MET A 1 -22.35 50.27 -46.60
CA MET A 1 -23.41 49.42 -46.01
C MET A 1 -22.74 48.28 -45.25
N ALA A 2 -22.22 48.62 -44.07
CA ALA A 2 -21.86 47.66 -43.04
C ALA A 2 -23.10 47.40 -42.17
N LYS A 3 -23.14 46.22 -41.54
CA LYS A 3 -24.21 45.63 -40.70
C LYS A 3 -25.20 44.74 -41.43
N LEU A 4 -24.81 43.48 -41.63
CA LEU A 4 -25.71 42.31 -41.70
C LEU A 4 -24.95 40.98 -41.43
N LEU A 5 -23.83 41.00 -40.69
CA LEU A 5 -23.03 39.80 -40.38
C LEU A 5 -22.69 39.64 -38.89
N GLU A 6 -23.40 40.35 -38.01
CA GLU A 6 -23.23 40.18 -36.57
C GLU A 6 -24.61 40.07 -35.96
N GLN A 7 -24.82 39.01 -35.19
CA GLN A 7 -26.05 38.60 -34.49
C GLN A 7 -26.96 37.68 -35.32
N ASP A 8 -26.73 36.37 -35.20
CA ASP A 8 -27.72 35.49 -34.57
C ASP A 8 -27.11 34.10 -34.34
N GLY A 9 -27.04 33.71 -33.07
CA GLY A 9 -26.84 32.35 -32.59
C GLY A 9 -25.57 31.62 -33.04
N GLN A 10 -24.72 31.23 -32.09
CA GLN A 10 -24.11 29.91 -32.22
C GLN A 10 -25.27 28.90 -32.33
N ALA A 11 -25.73 28.66 -33.55
CA ALA A 11 -26.56 27.51 -33.83
C ALA A 11 -25.71 26.32 -33.37
N ASP A 12 -26.13 25.67 -32.29
CA ASP A 12 -25.65 24.35 -31.90
C ASP A 12 -25.95 23.43 -33.07
N LEU A 13 -25.04 23.43 -34.05
CA LEU A 13 -25.14 22.56 -35.19
C LEU A 13 -25.16 21.12 -34.65
N PRO A 14 -26.09 20.27 -35.11
CA PRO A 14 -26.23 18.93 -34.57
C PRO A 14 -24.92 18.20 -34.79
N LYS A 15 -24.27 17.90 -33.67
CA LYS A 15 -23.01 17.18 -33.62
C LYS A 15 -23.27 15.75 -34.06
N ILE A 16 -22.57 15.30 -35.10
CA ILE A 16 -22.83 14.00 -35.73
C ILE A 16 -21.91 12.95 -35.11
N GLU A 17 -22.49 12.03 -34.33
CA GLU A 17 -21.81 10.80 -33.92
C GLU A 17 -22.04 9.71 -34.97
N THR A 18 -20.97 8.98 -35.32
CA THR A 18 -21.08 7.86 -36.28
C THR A 18 -21.10 6.53 -35.52
N PRO A 19 -21.78 5.47 -36.03
CA PRO A 19 -21.84 4.17 -35.35
C PRO A 19 -20.46 3.60 -35.00
N HIS A 20 -19.47 3.82 -35.87
CA HIS A 20 -18.09 3.40 -35.61
C HIS A 20 -17.43 4.17 -34.46
N LEU A 21 -17.68 5.48 -34.32
CA LEU A 21 -17.16 6.27 -33.20
C LEU A 21 -17.82 5.86 -31.89
N ALA A 22 -19.15 5.66 -31.89
CA ALA A 22 -19.89 5.17 -30.73
C ALA A 22 -19.36 3.81 -30.28
N MET A 23 -19.10 2.89 -31.20
CA MET A 23 -18.49 1.58 -30.91
C MET A 23 -17.08 1.73 -30.30
N LEU A 24 -16.22 2.56 -30.88
CA LEU A 24 -14.87 2.81 -30.34
C LEU A 24 -14.93 3.42 -28.93
N ALA A 25 -15.85 4.35 -28.70
CA ALA A 25 -16.04 4.99 -27.41
C ALA A 25 -16.50 3.96 -26.37
N HIS A 26 -17.52 3.16 -26.69
CA HIS A 26 -18.01 2.07 -25.84
C HIS A 26 -16.90 1.06 -25.50
N TRP A 27 -16.11 0.64 -26.49
CA TRP A 27 -14.98 -0.28 -26.26
C TRP A 27 -13.92 0.33 -25.34
N SER A 28 -13.55 1.59 -25.56
CA SER A 28 -12.57 2.28 -24.72
C SER A 28 -13.05 2.42 -23.28
N ALA A 29 -14.33 2.79 -23.08
CA ALA A 29 -14.96 2.89 -21.77
C ALA A 29 -15.00 1.53 -21.08
N GLY A 30 -15.38 0.45 -21.79
CA GLY A 30 -15.39 -0.91 -21.25
C GLY A 30 -14.01 -1.38 -20.80
N LEU A 31 -12.95 -1.08 -21.56
CA LEU A 31 -11.58 -1.43 -21.19
C LEU A 31 -11.08 -0.64 -19.98
N ILE A 32 -11.37 0.66 -19.92
CA ILE A 32 -11.02 1.51 -18.77
C ILE A 32 -11.78 1.05 -17.52
N GLN A 33 -13.07 0.74 -17.65
CA GLN A 33 -13.90 0.22 -16.56
C GLN A 33 -13.39 -1.12 -16.04
N ALA A 34 -13.03 -2.04 -16.94
CA ALA A 34 -12.46 -3.33 -16.55
C ALA A 34 -11.13 -3.17 -15.81
N GLU A 35 -10.27 -2.22 -16.20
CA GLU A 35 -9.06 -1.92 -15.45
C GLU A 35 -9.32 -1.28 -14.09
N TRP A 36 -10.35 -0.45 -13.98
CA TRP A 36 -10.77 0.13 -12.70
C TRP A 36 -11.21 -0.97 -11.73
N ILE A 37 -12.10 -1.87 -12.16
CA ILE A 37 -12.55 -3.01 -11.34
C ILE A 37 -11.37 -3.86 -10.88
N ARG A 38 -10.47 -4.22 -11.81
CA ARG A 38 -9.25 -4.96 -11.45
C ARG A 38 -8.38 -4.22 -10.43
N CYS A 39 -8.21 -2.91 -10.61
CA CYS A 39 -7.42 -2.09 -9.69
C CYS A 39 -8.07 -2.03 -8.31
N GLU A 40 -9.39 -1.86 -8.25
CA GLU A 40 -10.15 -1.80 -7.01
C GLU A 40 -10.04 -3.13 -6.24
N ASP A 41 -10.23 -4.26 -6.91
CA ASP A 41 -10.10 -5.59 -6.31
C ASP A 41 -8.68 -5.84 -5.77
N ASP A 42 -7.66 -5.52 -6.56
CA ASP A 42 -6.26 -5.68 -6.16
C ASP A 42 -5.90 -4.75 -4.99
N CYS A 43 -6.30 -3.47 -5.05
CA CYS A 43 -6.06 -2.51 -3.98
C CYS A 43 -6.81 -2.88 -2.70
N ARG A 44 -8.03 -3.41 -2.81
CA ARG A 44 -8.79 -3.92 -1.66
C ARG A 44 -8.06 -5.09 -1.00
N LEU A 45 -7.58 -6.05 -1.78
CA LEU A 45 -6.84 -7.19 -1.26
C LEU A 45 -5.53 -6.74 -0.58
N LEU A 46 -4.75 -5.89 -1.24
CA LEU A 46 -3.51 -5.35 -0.69
C LEU A 46 -3.76 -4.51 0.57
N GLY A 47 -4.84 -3.73 0.59
CA GLY A 47 -5.27 -2.95 1.76
C GLY A 47 -5.64 -3.82 2.96
N MET A 48 -6.35 -4.94 2.74
CA MET A 48 -6.63 -5.91 3.79
C MET A 48 -5.34 -6.54 4.33
N GLN A 49 -4.41 -6.92 3.45
CA GLN A 49 -3.12 -7.48 3.85
C GLN A 49 -2.27 -6.48 4.63
N LEU A 50 -2.29 -5.21 4.21
CA LEU A 50 -1.59 -4.13 4.91
C LEU A 50 -2.15 -3.93 6.32
N ALA A 51 -3.47 -3.86 6.46
CA ALA A 51 -4.12 -3.72 7.77
C ALA A 51 -3.77 -4.90 8.71
N VAL A 52 -3.72 -6.13 8.18
CA VAL A 52 -3.30 -7.31 8.96
C VAL A 52 -1.84 -7.19 9.41
N ALA A 53 -0.93 -6.80 8.51
CA ALA A 53 0.48 -6.62 8.83
C ALA A 53 0.72 -5.49 9.85
N GLU A 54 0.00 -4.37 9.72
CA GLU A 54 0.07 -3.24 10.65
C GLU A 54 -0.45 -3.61 12.04
N ASN A 55 -1.57 -4.34 12.12
CA ASN A 55 -2.08 -4.85 13.39
C ASN A 55 -1.12 -5.86 14.04
N ALA A 56 -0.50 -6.73 13.24
CA ALA A 56 0.53 -7.66 13.72
C ALA A 56 1.76 -6.91 14.25
N ALA A 57 2.25 -5.90 13.51
CA ALA A 57 3.35 -5.05 13.94
C ALA A 57 3.01 -4.29 15.23
N HIS A 58 1.80 -3.76 15.35
CA HIS A 58 1.34 -3.09 16.58
C HIS A 58 1.35 -4.05 17.78
N GLY A 59 0.80 -5.26 17.63
CA GLY A 59 0.83 -6.28 18.67
C GLY A 59 2.25 -6.71 19.06
N LEU A 60 3.15 -6.85 18.07
CA LEU A 60 4.56 -7.17 18.30
C LEU A 60 5.32 -6.03 18.99
N ARG A 61 4.98 -4.77 18.70
CA ARG A 61 5.56 -3.60 19.38
C ARG A 61 5.24 -3.59 20.87
N LEU A 62 3.98 -3.82 21.23
CA LEU A 62 3.57 -3.96 22.64
C LEU A 62 4.30 -5.13 23.32
N ARG A 63 4.46 -6.26 22.61
CA ARG A 63 5.24 -7.40 23.11
C ARG A 63 6.74 -7.09 23.26
N CYS A 64 7.32 -6.28 22.38
CA CYS A 64 8.71 -5.83 22.50
C CYS A 64 8.91 -5.01 23.79
N GLU A 65 7.97 -4.12 24.11
CA GLU A 65 8.00 -3.32 25.34
C GLU A 65 7.92 -4.22 26.59
N ILE A 66 7.00 -5.21 26.57
CA ILE A 66 6.85 -6.18 27.66
C ILE A 66 8.12 -7.03 27.83
N THR A 67 8.68 -7.57 26.74
CA THR A 67 9.91 -8.39 26.80
C THR A 67 11.13 -7.56 27.21
N ALA A 68 11.19 -6.28 26.83
CA ALA A 68 12.23 -5.36 27.30
C ALA A 68 12.14 -5.13 28.81
N GLN A 69 10.94 -4.97 29.37
CA GLN A 69 10.73 -4.87 30.82
C GLN A 69 11.13 -6.16 31.55
N TYR A 70 10.76 -7.33 31.01
CA TYR A 70 11.20 -8.61 31.57
C TYR A 70 12.72 -8.79 31.53
N LEU A 71 13.37 -8.36 30.44
CA LEU A 71 14.82 -8.38 30.35
C LEU A 71 15.48 -7.42 31.35
N ALA A 72 14.93 -6.21 31.51
CA ALA A 72 15.41 -5.23 32.48
C ALA A 72 15.30 -5.76 33.92
N THR A 73 14.15 -6.33 34.28
CA THR A 73 13.95 -6.93 35.61
C THR A 73 14.83 -8.15 35.86
N ALA A 74 15.02 -9.01 34.84
CA ALA A 74 15.95 -10.14 34.93
C ALA A 74 17.39 -9.68 35.14
N ARG A 75 17.84 -8.64 34.43
CA ARG A 75 19.18 -8.03 34.60
C ARG A 75 19.35 -7.40 35.97
N GLN A 76 18.34 -6.69 36.46
CA GLN A 76 18.36 -6.11 37.81
C GLN A 76 18.48 -7.19 38.89
N ARG A 77 17.71 -8.28 38.78
CA ARG A 77 17.82 -9.43 39.69
C ARG A 77 19.18 -10.12 39.62
N ALA A 78 19.72 -10.30 38.41
CA ALA A 78 21.05 -10.89 38.25
C ALA A 78 22.16 -10.01 38.84
N ALA A 79 22.04 -8.67 38.74
CA ALA A 79 22.97 -7.72 39.32
C ALA A 79 22.88 -7.64 40.86
N ALA A 80 21.67 -7.72 41.41
CA ALA A 80 21.44 -7.78 42.86
C ALA A 80 21.92 -9.11 43.49
N GLY A 81 22.03 -10.17 42.67
CA GLY A 81 22.33 -11.52 43.14
C GLY A 81 21.11 -12.19 43.79
N PRO A 82 21.23 -13.48 44.18
CA PRO A 82 20.16 -14.18 44.88
C PRO A 82 19.86 -13.50 46.22
N ALA A 83 18.58 -13.30 46.54
CA ALA A 83 18.21 -12.61 47.76
C ALA A 83 18.68 -13.41 49.01
N PRO A 84 19.00 -12.74 50.13
CA PRO A 84 19.38 -13.42 51.37
C PRO A 84 18.33 -14.44 51.83
N LEU A 85 17.04 -14.10 51.68
CA LEU A 85 15.90 -15.01 51.95
C LEU A 85 15.86 -16.22 51.02
N GLU A 86 16.25 -16.08 49.76
CA GLU A 86 16.40 -17.21 48.85
C GLU A 86 17.56 -18.08 49.33
N LEU A 87 18.71 -17.50 49.71
CA LEU A 87 19.90 -18.20 50.24
C LEU A 87 19.68 -18.89 51.59
N CYS A 88 18.89 -18.31 52.48
CA CYS A 88 18.60 -18.86 53.82
C CYS A 88 17.56 -19.98 53.81
N GLY A 89 16.68 -20.03 52.80
CA GLY A 89 15.70 -21.10 52.62
C GLY A 89 16.28 -22.26 51.83
N ARG A 90 16.61 -23.37 52.50
CA ARG A 90 16.78 -24.66 51.81
C ARG A 90 15.41 -25.15 51.37
N LEU A 91 15.26 -25.46 50.08
CA LEU A 91 14.09 -26.20 49.64
C LEU A 91 14.08 -27.58 50.32
N PRO A 92 12.92 -28.22 50.54
CA PRO A 92 12.87 -29.54 51.16
C PRO A 92 13.75 -30.59 50.46
N ALA A 93 13.91 -30.46 49.14
CA ALA A 93 14.79 -31.30 48.31
C ALA A 93 16.29 -30.98 48.48
N GLU A 94 16.64 -29.88 49.13
CA GLU A 94 18.01 -29.39 49.39
C GLU A 94 18.39 -29.53 50.88
N ALA A 95 17.57 -30.23 51.68
CA ALA A 95 17.71 -30.26 53.14
C ALA A 95 18.98 -30.98 53.60
N ASP A 96 19.44 -32.01 52.88
CA ASP A 96 20.62 -32.82 53.24
C ASP A 96 21.93 -32.08 52.90
N PRO A 97 22.70 -31.61 53.90
CA PRO A 97 23.94 -30.87 53.69
C PRO A 97 25.07 -31.74 53.10
N THR A 98 25.00 -33.06 53.21
CA THR A 98 26.07 -33.96 52.75
C THR A 98 26.03 -34.19 51.24
N THR A 99 24.83 -34.22 50.66
CA THR A 99 24.61 -34.35 49.22
C THR A 99 24.48 -32.99 48.51
N HIS A 100 24.06 -31.94 49.22
CA HIS A 100 23.87 -30.60 48.67
C HIS A 100 24.58 -29.52 49.50
N PRO A 101 25.90 -29.32 49.29
CA PRO A 101 26.66 -28.27 49.97
C PRO A 101 26.20 -26.87 49.51
N ASP A 102 26.28 -25.89 50.41
CA ASP A 102 25.77 -24.53 50.18
C ASP A 102 26.43 -23.84 48.97
N GLU A 103 27.72 -24.12 48.71
CA GLU A 103 28.43 -23.62 47.53
C GLU A 103 27.83 -24.13 46.21
N LEU A 104 27.39 -25.39 46.19
CA LEU A 104 26.75 -26.01 45.03
C LEU A 104 25.37 -25.41 44.80
N ILE A 105 24.60 -25.17 45.87
CA ILE A 105 23.28 -24.50 45.82
C ILE A 105 23.46 -23.07 45.31
N ALA A 106 24.41 -22.31 45.87
CA ALA A 106 24.71 -20.94 45.44
C ALA A 106 25.12 -20.88 43.97
N ARG A 107 25.99 -21.80 43.52
CA ARG A 107 26.38 -21.90 42.11
C ARG A 107 25.18 -22.21 41.20
N ARG A 108 24.33 -23.18 41.57
CA ARG A 108 23.11 -23.52 40.82
C ARG A 108 22.17 -22.32 40.70
N ARG A 109 21.94 -21.59 41.79
CA ARG A 109 21.07 -20.39 41.79
C ARG A 109 21.65 -19.26 40.94
N ARG A 110 22.97 -19.00 41.00
CA ARG A 110 23.64 -18.07 40.08
C ARG A 110 23.50 -18.48 38.62
N THR A 111 23.67 -19.76 38.30
CA THR A 111 23.46 -20.26 36.93
C THR A 111 22.00 -20.15 36.48
N ALA A 112 21.04 -20.37 37.38
CA ALA A 112 19.62 -20.21 37.08
C ALA A 112 19.27 -18.75 36.76
N LEU A 113 19.82 -17.79 37.52
CA LEU A 113 19.67 -16.36 37.24
C LEU A 113 20.29 -15.97 35.90
N ALA A 114 21.51 -16.43 35.60
CA ALA A 114 22.15 -16.19 34.31
C ALA A 114 21.34 -16.77 33.14
N ASN A 115 20.79 -17.97 33.31
CA ASN A 115 19.91 -18.60 32.32
C ASN A 115 18.59 -17.82 32.14
N ALA A 116 18.03 -17.26 33.22
CA ALA A 116 16.82 -16.44 33.14
C ALA A 116 17.05 -15.15 32.34
N VAL A 117 18.19 -14.47 32.56
CA VAL A 117 18.59 -13.31 31.75
C VAL A 117 18.76 -13.69 30.29
N ARG A 118 19.44 -14.81 30.00
CA ARG A 118 19.64 -15.27 28.62
C ARG A 118 18.30 -15.55 27.94
N ARG A 119 17.38 -16.28 28.59
CA ARG A 119 16.05 -16.56 28.05
C ARG A 119 15.24 -15.28 27.79
N ALA A 120 15.29 -14.31 28.71
CA ALA A 120 14.62 -13.03 28.52
C ALA A 120 15.22 -12.23 27.36
N GLN A 121 16.54 -12.31 27.17
CA GLN A 121 17.24 -11.69 26.06
C GLN A 121 16.88 -12.35 24.73
N ASP A 122 16.90 -13.67 24.67
CA ASP A 122 16.53 -14.45 23.47
C ASP A 122 15.08 -14.12 23.06
N ALA A 123 14.15 -14.10 24.01
CA ALA A 123 12.75 -13.75 23.76
C ALA A 123 12.57 -12.30 23.28
N HIS A 124 13.35 -11.36 23.84
CA HIS A 124 13.33 -9.96 23.39
C HIS A 124 13.85 -9.83 21.96
N VAL A 125 15.00 -10.45 21.66
CA VAL A 125 15.58 -10.44 20.31
C VAL A 125 14.62 -11.06 19.29
N GLU A 126 14.05 -12.25 19.59
CA GLU A 126 13.08 -12.92 18.71
C GLU A 126 11.85 -12.04 18.42
N THR A 127 11.36 -11.33 19.44
CA THR A 127 10.19 -10.45 19.28
C THR A 127 10.54 -9.23 18.43
N CYS A 128 11.71 -8.62 18.66
CA CYS A 128 12.19 -7.49 17.85
C CYS A 128 12.44 -7.88 16.40
N THR A 129 13.02 -9.05 16.13
CA THR A 129 13.24 -9.52 14.75
C THR A 129 11.91 -9.71 14.01
N ARG A 130 10.90 -10.29 14.67
CA ARG A 130 9.56 -10.42 14.09
C ARG A 130 8.90 -9.06 13.85
N LEU A 131 9.08 -8.11 14.75
CA LEU A 131 8.58 -6.74 14.57
C LEU A 131 9.20 -6.11 13.31
N ASP A 132 10.51 -6.22 13.15
CA ASP A 132 11.22 -5.69 11.98
C ASP A 132 10.73 -6.33 10.66
N GLU A 133 10.47 -7.64 10.67
CA GLU A 133 9.90 -8.36 9.53
C GLU A 133 8.52 -7.84 9.14
N GLU A 134 7.60 -7.69 10.10
CA GLU A 134 6.26 -7.16 9.84
C GLU A 134 6.28 -5.69 9.44
N MET A 135 7.18 -4.88 10.01
CA MET A 135 7.40 -3.50 9.57
C MET A 135 7.85 -3.43 8.11
N ARG A 136 8.83 -4.25 7.71
CA ARG A 136 9.27 -4.33 6.30
C ARG A 136 8.16 -4.81 5.38
N ARG A 137 7.38 -5.79 5.82
CA ARG A 137 6.21 -6.28 5.07
C ARG A 137 5.17 -5.19 4.86
N SER A 138 4.85 -4.42 5.89
CA SER A 138 3.91 -3.29 5.79
C SER A 138 4.40 -2.22 4.81
N ALA A 139 5.70 -1.87 4.86
CA ALA A 139 6.30 -0.92 3.93
C ALA A 139 6.21 -1.41 2.48
N LEU A 140 6.52 -2.69 2.24
CA LEU A 140 6.41 -3.30 0.91
C LEU A 140 4.96 -3.28 0.40
N LEU A 141 3.98 -3.60 1.25
CA LEU A 141 2.56 -3.59 0.87
C LEU A 141 2.07 -2.18 0.51
N ARG A 142 2.51 -1.14 1.24
CA ARG A 142 2.22 0.26 0.89
C ARG A 142 2.81 0.63 -0.47
N GLU A 143 4.05 0.24 -0.75
CA GLU A 143 4.65 0.46 -2.06
C GLU A 143 3.89 -0.27 -3.18
N LEU A 144 3.45 -1.51 -2.94
CA LEU A 144 2.68 -2.28 -3.91
C LEU A 144 1.33 -1.65 -4.21
N LEU A 145 0.64 -1.09 -3.22
CA LEU A 145 -0.59 -0.31 -3.40
C LEU A 145 -0.35 0.87 -4.35
N ILE A 146 0.63 1.72 -4.04
CA ILE A 146 0.97 2.89 -4.85
C ILE A 146 1.34 2.48 -6.27
N ARG A 147 2.18 1.44 -6.42
CA ARG A 147 2.57 0.92 -7.74
C ARG A 147 1.36 0.39 -8.51
N ARG A 148 0.43 -0.30 -7.85
CA ARG A 148 -0.75 -0.89 -8.51
C ARG A 148 -1.67 0.18 -9.10
N GLU A 149 -1.90 1.26 -8.35
CA GLU A 149 -2.68 2.42 -8.79
C GLU A 149 -2.00 3.12 -9.96
N ARG A 150 -0.68 3.38 -9.86
CA ARG A 150 0.11 3.98 -10.96
C ARG A 150 0.04 3.15 -12.24
N VAL A 151 0.15 1.82 -12.13
CA VAL A 151 0.04 0.90 -13.27
C VAL A 151 -1.37 0.92 -13.88
N ALA A 152 -2.42 0.91 -13.06
CA ALA A 152 -3.81 0.97 -13.54
C ALA A 152 -4.04 2.24 -14.36
N ARG A 153 -3.59 3.37 -13.81
CA ARG A 153 -3.69 4.67 -14.46
C ARG A 153 -2.94 4.72 -15.79
N ALA A 154 -1.69 4.26 -15.81
CA ALA A 154 -0.89 4.22 -17.04
C ALA A 154 -1.56 3.37 -18.13
N ARG A 155 -2.18 2.25 -17.75
CA ARG A 155 -2.96 1.41 -18.68
C ARG A 155 -4.20 2.14 -19.22
N ALA A 156 -4.96 2.81 -18.36
CA ALA A 156 -6.13 3.59 -18.78
C ALA A 156 -5.75 4.75 -19.72
N LEU A 157 -4.66 5.46 -19.41
CA LEU A 157 -4.11 6.51 -20.29
C LEU A 157 -3.71 5.95 -21.66
N ARG A 158 -3.05 4.79 -21.71
CA ARG A 158 -2.68 4.13 -22.97
C ARG A 158 -3.93 3.74 -23.79
N VAL A 159 -4.96 3.21 -23.15
CA VAL A 159 -6.24 2.88 -23.81
C VAL A 159 -6.87 4.14 -24.39
N HIS A 160 -6.92 5.22 -23.61
CA HIS A 160 -7.46 6.50 -24.04
C HIS A 160 -6.68 7.09 -25.22
N GLN A 161 -5.36 7.13 -25.15
CA GLN A 161 -4.50 7.61 -26.24
C GLN A 161 -4.73 6.80 -27.53
N HIS A 162 -4.82 5.47 -27.43
CA HIS A 162 -5.09 4.62 -28.57
C HIS A 162 -6.47 4.88 -29.20
N PHE A 163 -7.49 5.12 -28.36
CA PHE A 163 -8.80 5.56 -28.82
C PHE A 163 -8.70 6.89 -29.60
N GLN A 164 -8.00 7.89 -29.06
CA GLN A 164 -7.85 9.20 -29.72
C GLN A 164 -7.18 9.08 -31.09
N LEU A 165 -6.12 8.26 -31.20
CA LEU A 165 -5.45 8.01 -32.47
C LEU A 165 -6.38 7.35 -33.49
N ARG A 166 -7.12 6.31 -33.09
CA ARG A 166 -8.07 5.62 -33.98
C ARG A 166 -9.19 6.55 -34.44
N ARG A 167 -9.69 7.37 -33.53
CA ARG A 167 -10.67 8.41 -33.83
C ARG A 167 -10.12 9.40 -34.85
N ALA A 168 -8.94 9.98 -34.61
CA ALA A 168 -8.34 10.95 -35.51
C ALA A 168 -8.14 10.40 -36.92
N VAL A 169 -7.67 9.14 -37.04
CA VAL A 169 -7.52 8.46 -38.33
C VAL A 169 -8.87 8.27 -39.02
N TYR A 170 -9.90 7.86 -38.29
CA TYR A 170 -11.25 7.68 -38.84
C TYR A 170 -11.83 9.00 -39.34
N LEU A 171 -11.79 10.06 -38.52
CA LEU A 171 -12.26 11.39 -38.90
C LEU A 171 -11.50 11.93 -40.11
N GLY A 172 -10.17 11.81 -40.12
CA GLY A 172 -9.35 12.23 -41.26
C GLY A 172 -9.64 11.46 -42.55
N ARG A 173 -10.04 10.18 -42.47
CA ARG A 173 -10.51 9.42 -43.66
C ARG A 173 -11.90 9.88 -44.10
N LEU A 174 -12.80 10.15 -43.16
CA LEU A 174 -14.17 10.57 -43.43
C LEU A 174 -14.19 11.94 -44.13
N VAL A 175 -13.48 12.93 -43.58
CA VAL A 175 -13.39 14.30 -44.14
C VAL A 175 -12.77 14.30 -45.54
N ARG A 176 -11.73 13.49 -45.79
CA ARG A 176 -11.06 13.42 -47.10
C ARG A 176 -11.93 12.84 -48.21
N ARG A 177 -12.89 11.99 -47.89
CA ARG A 177 -13.75 11.31 -48.89
C ARG A 177 -15.10 12.02 -49.09
N HIS A 178 -15.46 12.96 -48.22
CA HIS A 178 -16.77 13.58 -48.25
C HIS A 178 -16.81 14.79 -49.19
N ALA A 179 -17.86 14.90 -50.02
CA ALA A 179 -18.02 16.00 -50.98
C ALA A 179 -18.04 17.38 -50.30
N ASN A 180 -18.68 17.49 -49.13
CA ASN A 180 -18.75 18.70 -48.33
C ASN A 180 -17.77 18.67 -47.14
N ARG A 181 -16.48 18.47 -47.42
CA ARG A 181 -15.40 18.29 -46.42
C ARG A 181 -15.32 19.39 -45.35
N ALA A 182 -15.49 20.65 -45.74
CA ALA A 182 -15.36 21.80 -44.83
C ALA A 182 -16.50 21.85 -43.82
N LEU A 183 -17.73 21.62 -44.29
CA LEU A 183 -18.92 21.55 -43.44
C LEU A 183 -18.86 20.33 -42.51
N LEU A 184 -18.46 19.16 -43.03
CA LEU A 184 -18.35 17.96 -42.22
C LEU A 184 -17.33 18.12 -41.08
N ASN A 185 -16.19 18.78 -41.35
CA ASN A 185 -15.17 19.02 -40.32
C ASN A 185 -15.66 19.94 -39.19
N LEU A 186 -16.62 20.85 -39.48
CA LEU A 186 -17.27 21.71 -38.49
C LEU A 186 -18.36 20.99 -37.68
N LEU A 187 -19.03 20.00 -38.29
CA LEU A 187 -20.16 19.25 -37.69
C LEU A 187 -19.74 18.02 -36.88
N LEU A 188 -18.50 17.54 -37.07
CA LEU A 188 -18.00 16.38 -36.37
C LEU A 188 -17.70 16.72 -34.91
N GLU A 189 -18.41 16.05 -34.01
CA GLU A 189 -18.18 16.17 -32.58
C GLU A 189 -16.79 15.62 -32.22
N LEU A 190 -15.98 16.45 -31.57
CA LEU A 190 -14.74 16.03 -30.91
C LEU A 190 -15.02 15.54 -29.47
N SER A 191 -16.23 15.05 -29.15
CA SER A 191 -16.58 14.34 -27.90
C SER A 191 -15.59 13.22 -27.60
N THR A 192 -14.56 13.54 -26.84
CA THR A 192 -13.58 12.59 -26.33
C THR A 192 -14.23 11.91 -25.14
N PRO A 193 -14.18 10.56 -25.02
CA PRO A 193 -14.62 9.92 -23.79
C PRO A 193 -13.79 10.52 -22.68
N ASP A 194 -14.48 11.21 -21.79
CA ASP A 194 -13.87 11.89 -20.68
C ASP A 194 -13.07 10.86 -19.87
N LEU A 195 -11.78 11.14 -19.63
CA LEU A 195 -11.00 10.29 -18.73
C LEU A 195 -11.70 10.29 -17.37
N PRO A 196 -11.87 9.15 -16.70
CA PRO A 196 -12.43 9.16 -15.35
C PRO A 196 -11.54 9.98 -14.39
N PRO A 197 -12.10 10.57 -13.31
CA PRO A 197 -11.34 11.37 -12.35
C PRO A 197 -10.10 10.65 -11.79
N TRP A 198 -10.23 9.35 -11.48
CA TRP A 198 -9.13 8.52 -10.98
C TRP A 198 -7.92 8.40 -11.93
N VAL A 199 -8.10 8.72 -13.22
CA VAL A 199 -7.02 8.79 -14.22
C VAL A 199 -6.44 10.19 -14.36
N ARG A 200 -7.21 11.23 -14.01
CA ARG A 200 -6.81 12.65 -14.14
C ARG A 200 -5.98 13.12 -12.94
N ASP A 201 -6.34 12.69 -11.74
CA ASP A 201 -5.74 13.20 -10.50
C ASP A 201 -4.34 12.59 -10.30
N GLU A 202 -3.26 13.37 -10.48
CA GLU A 202 -1.91 12.97 -10.04
C GLU A 202 -1.92 12.62 -8.55
N PRO A 203 -1.39 11.44 -8.14
CA PRO A 203 -1.20 11.19 -6.72
C PRO A 203 -0.33 12.34 -6.20
N ALA A 204 -0.79 13.02 -5.16
CA ALA A 204 -0.23 14.27 -4.66
C ALA A 204 1.26 14.21 -4.20
N GLY A 205 1.95 13.08 -4.39
CA GLY A 205 3.29 12.81 -3.87
C GLY A 205 4.47 13.18 -4.78
N ASP A 206 4.27 13.45 -6.07
CA ASP A 206 5.42 13.69 -6.98
C ASP A 206 5.64 15.18 -7.33
N ALA A 207 4.71 16.07 -7.00
CA ALA A 207 4.82 17.51 -7.30
C ALA A 207 5.65 18.32 -6.29
N GLU A 208 5.89 17.80 -5.09
CA GLU A 208 6.77 18.44 -4.07
C GLU A 208 8.25 18.07 -4.21
N ALA A 209 8.60 17.02 -4.96
CA ALA A 209 10.00 16.60 -5.15
C ALA A 209 10.73 17.32 -6.30
N ALA A 210 10.05 18.23 -7.01
CA ALA A 210 10.55 18.92 -8.21
C ALA A 210 10.65 20.45 -8.06
N ARG A 211 10.66 20.98 -6.83
CA ARG A 211 11.00 22.38 -6.50
C ARG A 211 12.20 22.42 -5.58
#